data_AF-A0A969GEN3-F1
#
_entry.id   AF-A0A969GEN3-F1
#
_cell.length_a   1.000
_cell.length_b   1.000
_cell.length_c   1.000
_cell.angle_alpha   90.00
_cell.angle_beta   90.00
_cell.angle_gamma   90.00
#
_symmetry.space_group_name_H-M   'P 1'
#
loop_
_entity.id
_entity.type
_entity.pdbx_description
1 polymer ?
#
loop_
_entity_poly.entity_id
_entity_poly.type
_entity_poly.pdbx_seq_one_letter_code
_entity_poly.pdbx_strand_id
1 'polypeptide(L)'
;MGFEQQSNVDDKTKGSSIELPLERFGQGTQSLSVLMLFKAYSEILMRENTDENAIAILGLEEPEVHLYPQAVRSLWTFLKKIDQQKVVSTHSTFFIQEADLISLRLLKRKNNIVQSFSIQQTFEIRLPKHNDLLTLCNANDNLSFTSFPPTDGGQEIGTFTIKGKLETAHHQELLRVYNGDAANELKINDLNERSKIFLTEDELFDLKYYTERIRGEVFFAKAWLLCEGQSEYLLLRYFAQLMGKDLDQNGVSVIDYKNNGSAGLFISLAKHFDMPWLLLSDNDQAYRDTINELNGREIPQSDIDNYVNTYPTENTDFELFLYQNGFKDDYLEILIPDKTLYPRQSYRIVKKIDIKK
;
A
#
# COMPACT_ATOMS: atom_id res chain seq x y z
N MET A 1 25.48 17.64 28.49
CA MET A 1 26.74 16.93 28.20
C MET A 1 26.53 16.18 26.91
N GLY A 2 27.00 16.76 25.80
CA GLY A 2 26.86 16.16 24.48
C GLY A 2 27.82 14.99 24.34
N PHE A 3 27.31 13.86 23.86
CA PHE A 3 28.11 12.75 23.40
C PHE A 3 28.26 12.90 21.89
N GLU A 4 29.38 13.48 21.45
CA GLU A 4 29.87 13.30 20.09
C GLU A 4 30.41 11.87 20.00
N GLN A 5 29.70 10.98 19.30
CA GLN A 5 30.24 9.69 18.88
C GLN A 5 31.11 9.93 17.64
N GLN A 6 32.43 9.98 17.84
CA GLN A 6 33.40 9.83 16.76
C GLN A 6 33.42 8.36 16.31
N SER A 7 32.85 8.06 15.15
CA SER A 7 32.96 6.76 14.49
C SER A 7 34.19 6.73 13.56
N ASN A 8 35.38 6.49 14.12
CA ASN A 8 36.55 6.10 13.34
C ASN A 8 36.56 4.57 13.16
N VAL A 9 36.42 4.11 11.92
CA VAL A 9 36.64 2.71 11.56
C VAL A 9 38.13 2.53 11.27
N ASP A 10 38.88 2.06 12.25
CA ASP A 10 40.28 1.65 12.09
C ASP A 10 40.33 0.17 11.69
N ASP A 11 40.60 -0.12 10.42
CA ASP A 11 40.98 -1.47 9.98
C ASP A 11 42.52 -1.62 10.03
N LYS A 12 43.02 -2.38 11.00
CA LYS A 12 44.46 -2.66 11.16
C LYS A 12 44.83 -3.97 10.47
N THR A 13 44.96 -3.94 9.15
CA THR A 13 45.73 -4.95 8.41
C THR A 13 47.17 -4.46 8.18
N LYS A 14 48.14 -5.36 8.39
CA LYS A 14 49.58 -5.06 8.31
C LYS A 14 49.94 -4.48 6.94
N GLY A 15 50.30 -3.21 6.89
CA GLY A 15 51.00 -2.62 5.74
C GLY A 15 50.19 -1.67 4.84
N SER A 16 49.21 -0.95 5.37
CA SER A 16 48.85 0.43 4.99
C SER A 16 47.54 0.77 5.70
N SER A 17 47.57 1.72 6.63
CA SER A 17 46.34 2.26 7.21
C SER A 17 45.65 3.08 6.14
N ILE A 18 44.64 2.50 5.49
CA ILE A 18 43.69 3.28 4.72
C ILE A 18 42.78 3.95 5.75
N GLU A 19 43.20 5.12 6.23
CA GLU A 19 42.26 6.01 6.90
C GLU A 19 41.18 6.35 5.88
N LEU A 20 39.95 5.91 6.12
CA LEU A 20 38.78 6.43 5.43
C LEU A 20 38.31 7.62 6.27
N PRO A 21 38.67 8.87 5.91
CA PRO A 21 38.27 10.02 6.71
C PRO A 21 36.78 10.31 6.45
N LEU A 22 35.91 9.46 7.00
CA LEU A 22 34.46 9.56 6.88
C LEU A 22 33.99 10.96 7.30
N GLU A 23 34.65 11.55 8.30
CA GLU A 23 34.42 12.93 8.76
C GLU A 23 34.59 14.01 7.67
N ARG A 24 35.35 13.75 6.58
CA ARG A 24 35.56 14.68 5.47
C ARG A 24 34.53 14.54 4.34
N PHE A 25 33.70 13.50 4.40
CA PHE A 25 32.67 13.21 3.42
C PHE A 25 31.33 13.75 3.91
N GLY A 26 30.45 14.16 2.98
CA GLY A 26 29.10 14.57 3.35
C GLY A 26 28.34 13.43 4.05
N GLN A 27 27.39 13.76 4.92
CA GLN A 27 26.64 12.76 5.71
C GLN A 27 26.07 11.61 4.85
N GLY A 28 25.66 11.87 3.61
CA GLY A 28 25.16 10.81 2.74
C GLY A 28 26.21 9.83 2.20
N THR A 29 27.43 10.30 1.95
CA THR A 29 28.57 9.43 1.60
C THR A 29 29.04 8.61 2.80
N GLN A 30 28.93 9.14 4.01
CA GLN A 30 29.21 8.40 5.25
C GLN A 30 28.25 7.21 5.41
N SER A 31 26.93 7.44 5.28
CA SER A 31 25.92 6.37 5.38
C SER A 31 26.15 5.26 4.34
N LEU A 32 26.48 5.63 3.10
CA LEU A 32 26.77 4.64 2.05
C LEU A 32 28.05 3.84 2.34
N SER A 33 29.10 4.49 2.85
CA SER A 33 30.33 3.80 3.24
C SER A 33 30.11 2.80 4.39
N VAL A 34 29.29 3.16 5.38
CA VAL A 34 28.91 2.23 6.48
C VAL A 34 28.17 1.02 5.92
N LEU A 35 27.24 1.22 4.98
CA LEU A 35 26.51 0.12 4.35
C LEU A 35 27.41 -0.77 3.48
N MET A 36 28.36 -0.18 2.75
CA MET A 36 29.36 -0.94 1.98
C MET A 36 30.27 -1.76 2.89
N LEU A 37 30.74 -1.17 3.99
CA LEU A 37 31.54 -1.87 4.98
C LEU A 37 30.74 -3.01 5.62
N PHE A 38 29.48 -2.76 5.99
CA PHE A 38 28.61 -3.80 6.53
C PHE A 38 28.40 -4.94 5.52
N LYS A 39 28.15 -4.63 4.24
CA LYS A 39 28.04 -5.66 3.20
C LYS A 39 29.32 -6.50 3.10
N ALA A 40 30.48 -5.86 3.05
CA ALA A 40 31.76 -6.55 3.00
C ALA A 40 31.99 -7.41 4.25
N TYR A 41 31.70 -6.86 5.43
CA TYR A 41 31.81 -7.56 6.70
C TYR A 41 30.87 -8.77 6.79
N SER A 42 29.61 -8.60 6.37
CA SER A 42 28.63 -9.69 6.35
C SER A 42 29.02 -10.79 5.36
N GLU A 43 29.55 -10.45 4.19
CA GLU A 43 30.04 -11.44 3.22
C GLU A 43 31.23 -12.24 3.74
N ILE A 44 32.12 -11.60 4.51
CA ILE A 44 33.30 -12.24 5.10
C ILE A 44 32.92 -13.11 6.31
N LEU A 45 32.15 -12.57 7.26
CA LEU A 45 31.71 -13.31 8.45
C LEU A 45 30.90 -14.56 8.10
N MET A 46 30.00 -14.45 7.13
CA MET A 46 29.16 -15.58 6.72
C MET A 46 29.97 -16.72 6.08
N ARG A 47 31.18 -16.44 5.56
CA ARG A 47 32.09 -17.46 5.01
C ARG A 47 32.91 -18.17 6.08
N GLU A 48 33.14 -17.53 7.23
CA GLU A 48 34.10 -18.03 8.22
C GLU A 48 33.46 -18.64 9.48
N ASN A 49 32.23 -18.26 9.87
CA ASN A 49 31.72 -18.57 11.22
C ASN A 49 30.20 -18.76 11.36
N THR A 50 29.52 -19.28 10.35
CA THR A 50 28.08 -19.57 10.48
C THR A 50 27.76 -21.02 10.13
N ASP A 51 26.95 -21.65 11.00
CA ASP A 51 26.16 -22.83 10.68
C ASP A 51 25.52 -22.62 9.29
N GLU A 52 25.49 -23.65 8.44
CA GLU A 52 24.92 -23.55 7.07
C GLU A 52 23.47 -23.04 7.08
N ASN A 53 22.79 -23.13 8.22
CA ASN A 53 21.41 -22.67 8.42
C ASN A 53 21.28 -21.29 9.10
N ALA A 54 22.38 -20.62 9.45
CA ALA A 54 22.31 -19.32 10.11
C ALA A 54 21.93 -18.21 9.12
N ILE A 55 20.87 -17.46 9.45
CA ILE A 55 20.37 -16.35 8.65
C ILE A 55 20.75 -15.04 9.33
N ALA A 56 21.51 -14.20 8.64
CA ALA A 56 21.79 -12.85 9.10
C ALA A 56 20.59 -11.91 8.87
N ILE A 57 20.26 -11.10 9.87
CA ILE A 57 19.24 -10.05 9.81
C ILE A 57 19.93 -8.69 9.89
N LEU A 58 19.63 -7.82 8.94
CA LEU A 58 20.10 -6.45 8.87
C LEU A 58 18.99 -5.48 9.32
N GLY A 59 19.16 -4.89 10.49
CA GLY A 59 18.32 -3.78 10.96
C GLY A 59 18.88 -2.43 10.53
N LEU A 60 18.09 -1.60 9.86
CA LEU A 60 18.46 -0.24 9.47
C LEU A 60 17.41 0.75 10.00
N GLU A 61 17.87 1.70 10.80
CA GLU A 61 17.03 2.78 11.31
C GLU A 61 17.23 4.03 10.46
N GLU A 62 16.17 4.44 9.76
CA GLU A 62 16.11 5.64 8.90
C GLU A 62 17.39 5.85 8.05
N PRO A 63 17.80 4.84 7.24
CA PRO A 63 19.06 4.89 6.50
C PRO A 63 19.14 6.02 5.48
N GLU A 64 18.01 6.66 5.18
CA GLU A 64 17.88 7.81 4.30
C GLU A 64 18.12 9.17 4.97
N VAL A 65 18.29 9.23 6.28
CA VAL A 65 18.48 10.51 7.00
C VAL A 65 19.71 11.23 6.43
N HIS A 66 19.53 12.52 6.13
CA HIS A 66 20.52 13.38 5.46
C HIS A 66 20.83 13.03 3.98
N LEU A 67 20.07 12.13 3.35
CA LEU A 67 20.17 11.86 1.92
C LEU A 67 19.23 12.75 1.10
N TYR A 68 19.74 13.26 -0.01
CA TYR A 68 18.89 13.82 -1.06
C TYR A 68 18.06 12.71 -1.74
N PRO A 69 16.87 13.03 -2.31
CA PRO A 69 15.99 12.02 -2.92
C PRO A 69 16.67 11.08 -3.93
N GLN A 70 17.59 11.60 -4.76
CA GLN A 70 18.37 10.82 -5.72
C GLN A 70 19.24 9.74 -5.03
N ALA A 71 19.80 10.07 -3.86
CA ALA A 71 20.65 9.18 -3.09
C ALA A 71 19.83 8.12 -2.34
N VAL A 72 18.59 8.45 -1.92
CA VAL A 72 17.63 7.47 -1.35
C VAL A 72 17.31 6.35 -2.34
N ARG A 73 17.05 6.69 -3.61
CA ARG A 73 16.81 5.69 -4.67
C ARG A 73 18.02 4.80 -4.92
N SER A 74 19.22 5.39 -4.88
CA SER A 74 20.48 4.67 -5.04
C SER A 74 20.74 3.74 -3.85
N LEU A 75 20.44 4.21 -2.63
CA LEU A 75 20.46 3.43 -1.41
C LEU A 75 19.53 2.22 -1.51
N TRP A 76 18.29 2.40 -1.94
CA TRP A 76 17.36 1.28 -2.12
C TRP A 76 17.87 0.24 -3.13
N THR A 77 18.43 0.70 -4.25
CA THR A 77 19.06 -0.18 -5.25
C THR A 77 20.23 -0.97 -4.66
N PHE A 78 20.99 -0.38 -3.73
CA PHE A 78 22.05 -1.06 -3.01
C PHE A 78 21.49 -2.07 -2.00
N LEU A 79 20.48 -1.70 -1.21
CA LEU A 79 19.83 -2.58 -0.24
C LEU A 79 19.19 -3.81 -0.91
N LYS A 80 18.66 -3.66 -2.13
CA LYS A 80 18.16 -4.80 -2.93
C LYS A 80 19.24 -5.83 -3.25
N LYS A 81 20.51 -5.45 -3.35
CA LYS A 81 21.65 -6.34 -3.67
C LYS A 81 22.25 -7.06 -2.46
N ILE A 82 21.81 -6.71 -1.25
CA ILE A 82 22.19 -7.41 -0.03
C ILE A 82 21.30 -8.65 0.07
N ASP A 83 21.81 -9.86 0.25
CA ASP A 83 20.96 -11.07 0.23
C ASP A 83 20.28 -11.34 1.57
N GLN A 84 20.82 -10.76 2.65
CA GLN A 84 20.34 -10.93 4.02
C GLN A 84 18.92 -10.39 4.19
N GLN A 85 18.17 -10.95 5.15
CA GLN A 85 16.87 -10.41 5.54
C GLN A 85 17.07 -8.99 6.10
N LYS A 86 16.30 -8.01 5.61
CA LYS A 86 16.39 -6.62 6.10
C LYS A 86 15.13 -6.22 6.83
N VAL A 87 15.30 -5.44 7.89
CA VAL A 87 14.24 -4.74 8.60
C VAL A 87 14.62 -3.27 8.58
N VAL A 88 13.84 -2.45 7.89
CA VAL A 88 14.13 -1.02 7.72
C VAL A 88 13.00 -0.21 8.31
N SER A 89 13.31 0.74 9.20
CA SER A 89 12.39 1.81 9.55
C SER A 89 12.67 3.04 8.68
N THR A 90 11.61 3.75 8.29
CA THR A 90 11.71 4.92 7.41
C THR A 90 10.56 5.87 7.66
N HIS A 91 10.84 7.17 7.54
CA HIS A 91 9.83 8.23 7.45
C HIS A 91 9.79 8.87 6.05
N SER A 92 10.53 8.29 5.10
CA SER A 92 10.69 8.84 3.77
C SER A 92 9.70 8.25 2.78
N THR A 93 8.91 9.16 2.21
CA THR A 93 8.02 8.92 1.08
C THR A 93 8.78 8.31 -0.11
N PHE A 94 9.99 8.79 -0.40
CA PHE A 94 10.84 8.26 -1.46
C PHE A 94 11.32 6.82 -1.22
N PHE A 95 11.47 6.42 0.05
CA PHE A 95 11.87 5.05 0.38
C PHE A 95 10.69 4.10 0.22
N ILE A 96 9.50 4.48 0.72
CA ILE A 96 8.25 3.73 0.54
C ILE A 96 7.91 3.57 -0.95
N GLN A 97 8.14 4.61 -1.74
CA GLN A 97 7.91 4.60 -3.19
C GLN A 97 8.60 3.43 -3.91
N GLU A 98 9.78 3.04 -3.44
CA GLU A 98 10.60 2.02 -4.10
C GLU A 98 10.39 0.61 -3.51
N ALA A 99 9.78 0.54 -2.32
CA ALA A 99 9.51 -0.69 -1.60
C ALA A 99 8.32 -1.45 -2.19
N ASP A 100 8.41 -2.78 -2.21
CA ASP A 100 7.29 -3.61 -2.66
C ASP A 100 6.17 -3.54 -1.61
N LEU A 101 4.93 -3.34 -2.05
CA LEU A 101 3.77 -3.13 -1.16
C LEU A 101 3.57 -4.25 -0.14
N ILE A 102 3.86 -5.49 -0.53
CA ILE A 102 3.78 -6.67 0.35
C ILE A 102 4.81 -6.60 1.49
N SER A 103 5.93 -5.91 1.29
CA SER A 103 6.99 -5.76 2.30
C SER A 103 6.68 -4.67 3.34
N LEU A 104 5.74 -3.76 3.04
CA LEU A 104 5.40 -2.66 3.93
C LEU A 104 4.73 -3.15 5.21
N ARG A 105 5.15 -2.56 6.34
CA ARG A 105 4.57 -2.78 7.67
C ARG A 105 4.24 -1.42 8.25
N LEU A 106 2.95 -1.11 8.40
CA LEU A 106 2.49 0.13 9.00
C LEU A 106 2.20 -0.10 10.48
N LEU A 107 2.93 0.61 11.35
CA LEU A 107 2.75 0.53 12.79
C LEU A 107 1.86 1.69 13.26
N LYS A 108 0.71 1.37 13.88
CA LYS A 108 -0.20 2.36 14.47
C LYS A 108 -0.47 2.03 15.93
N ARG A 109 -0.55 3.06 16.78
CA ARG A 109 -0.97 2.90 18.18
C ARG A 109 -2.49 3.04 18.27
N LYS A 110 -3.19 1.99 18.70
CA LYS A 110 -4.63 2.00 19.04
C LYS A 110 -4.83 1.50 20.47
N ASN A 111 -5.60 2.23 21.27
CA ASN A 111 -5.89 1.87 22.67
C ASN A 111 -4.61 1.55 23.50
N ASN A 112 -3.56 2.36 23.34
CA ASN A 112 -2.23 2.18 23.93
C ASN A 112 -1.43 0.94 23.47
N ILE A 113 -1.94 0.15 22.54
CA ILE A 113 -1.26 -1.00 21.97
C ILE A 113 -0.75 -0.64 20.56
N VAL A 114 0.49 -1.00 20.25
CA VAL A 114 1.01 -0.87 18.88
C VAL A 114 0.56 -2.08 18.07
N GLN A 115 -0.16 -1.81 16.99
CA GLN A 115 -0.63 -2.81 16.03
C GLN A 115 0.13 -2.64 14.71
N SER A 116 0.43 -3.77 14.07
CA SER A 116 1.08 -3.82 12.76
C SER A 116 0.05 -4.16 11.70
N PHE A 117 0.06 -3.39 10.62
CA PHE A 117 -0.80 -3.57 9.46
C PHE A 117 0.05 -3.80 8.21
N SER A 118 -0.40 -4.72 7.37
CA SER A 118 0.30 -5.11 6.15
C SER A 118 -0.64 -5.83 5.21
N ILE A 119 -0.29 -5.86 3.92
CA ILE A 119 -1.02 -6.66 2.94
C ILE A 119 -0.93 -8.13 3.33
N GLN A 120 -2.07 -8.72 3.67
CA GLN A 120 -2.20 -10.14 3.97
C GLN A 120 -2.33 -10.92 2.67
N GLN A 121 -1.38 -11.83 2.42
CA GLN A 121 -1.41 -12.78 1.31
C GLN A 121 -1.82 -14.18 1.76
N THR A 122 -1.69 -14.44 3.06
CA THR A 122 -2.07 -15.69 3.71
C THR A 122 -3.03 -15.43 4.85
N PHE A 123 -4.00 -16.32 5.01
CA PHE A 123 -4.99 -16.25 6.08
C PHE A 123 -5.04 -17.58 6.82
N GLU A 124 -4.96 -17.50 8.16
CA GLU A 124 -4.81 -18.67 9.01
C GLU A 124 -5.90 -18.75 10.08
N ILE A 125 -6.30 -19.99 10.41
CA ILE A 125 -7.13 -20.33 11.57
C ILE A 125 -6.70 -21.65 12.20
N ARG A 126 -7.03 -21.83 13.48
CA ARG A 126 -6.83 -23.09 14.20
C ARG A 126 -8.07 -23.98 14.11
N LEU A 127 -7.90 -25.15 13.52
CA LEU A 127 -8.96 -26.15 13.33
C LEU A 127 -8.52 -27.52 13.83
N PRO A 128 -9.43 -28.33 14.40
CA PRO A 128 -9.17 -29.74 14.69
C PRO A 128 -8.91 -30.52 13.41
N LYS A 129 -7.98 -31.47 13.42
CA LYS A 129 -7.68 -32.30 12.27
C LYS A 129 -8.89 -33.13 11.85
N HIS A 130 -9.17 -33.13 10.54
CA HIS A 130 -10.21 -33.94 9.93
C HIS A 130 -9.68 -34.51 8.60
N ASN A 131 -10.06 -35.74 8.25
CA ASN A 131 -9.58 -36.38 7.01
C ASN A 131 -10.05 -35.61 5.77
N ASP A 132 -11.31 -35.20 5.73
CA ASP A 132 -11.87 -34.42 4.62
C ASP A 132 -11.16 -33.07 4.45
N LEU A 133 -10.72 -32.43 5.54
CA LEU A 133 -9.90 -31.22 5.47
C LEU A 133 -8.56 -31.50 4.78
N LEU A 134 -7.90 -32.61 5.12
CA LEU A 134 -6.63 -33.01 4.49
C LEU A 134 -6.83 -33.31 3.00
N THR A 135 -7.93 -33.98 2.64
CA THR A 135 -8.29 -34.23 1.24
C THR A 135 -8.51 -32.92 0.49
N LEU A 136 -9.20 -31.94 1.09
CA LEU A 136 -9.40 -30.62 0.52
C LEU A 136 -8.08 -29.88 0.29
N CYS A 137 -7.15 -29.95 1.26
CA CYS A 137 -5.82 -29.34 1.13
C CYS A 137 -4.97 -30.02 0.05
N ASN A 138 -4.98 -31.35 -0.02
CA ASN A 138 -4.20 -32.09 -1.02
C ASN A 138 -4.71 -31.89 -2.45
N ALA A 139 -5.97 -31.49 -2.63
CA ALA A 139 -6.56 -31.21 -3.92
C ALA A 139 -6.29 -29.78 -4.43
N ASN A 140 -5.81 -28.87 -3.57
CA ASN A 140 -5.71 -27.45 -3.87
C ASN A 140 -4.38 -26.86 -3.36
N ASP A 141 -3.54 -26.38 -4.27
CA ASP A 141 -2.21 -25.82 -3.93
C ASP A 141 -2.26 -24.57 -3.03
N ASN A 142 -3.40 -23.86 -3.04
CA ASN A 142 -3.62 -22.66 -2.24
C ASN A 142 -4.03 -22.96 -0.80
N LEU A 143 -4.32 -24.22 -0.45
CA LEU A 143 -4.79 -24.64 0.86
C LEU A 143 -3.75 -25.54 1.51
N SER A 144 -3.45 -25.31 2.79
CA SER A 144 -2.57 -26.21 3.54
C SER A 144 -3.01 -26.35 4.99
N PHE A 145 -2.75 -27.51 5.57
CA PHE A 145 -3.00 -27.78 6.98
C PHE A 145 -1.76 -28.38 7.62
N THR A 146 -1.33 -27.78 8.73
CA THR A 146 -0.18 -28.23 9.51
C THR A 146 -0.59 -28.49 10.95
N SER A 147 -0.35 -29.70 11.45
CA SER A 147 -0.67 -30.09 12.83
C SER A 147 0.48 -30.86 13.46
N PHE A 148 0.55 -30.81 14.79
CA PHE A 148 1.49 -31.59 15.58
C PHE A 148 0.73 -32.55 16.49
N PRO A 149 1.21 -33.80 16.67
CA PRO A 149 0.56 -34.76 17.56
C PRO A 149 0.45 -34.20 18.99
N PRO A 150 -0.71 -34.30 19.64
CA PRO A 150 -0.88 -33.81 21.00
C PRO A 150 -0.12 -34.69 21.99
N THR A 151 0.55 -34.07 22.96
CA THR A 151 1.30 -34.75 24.02
C THR A 151 0.41 -35.56 24.97
N ASP A 152 -0.85 -35.14 25.12
CA ASP A 152 -1.77 -35.66 26.15
C ASP A 152 -2.88 -36.57 25.57
N GLY A 153 -2.75 -37.01 24.31
CA GLY A 153 -3.75 -37.88 23.65
C GLY A 153 -5.09 -37.20 23.33
N GLY A 154 -5.16 -35.87 23.42
CA GLY A 154 -6.33 -35.08 23.03
C GLY A 154 -6.56 -35.03 21.51
N GLN A 155 -7.55 -34.24 21.08
CA GLN A 155 -7.80 -34.03 19.66
C GLN A 155 -6.63 -33.25 19.02
N GLU A 156 -6.12 -33.73 17.89
CA GLU A 156 -5.04 -33.07 17.16
C GLU A 156 -5.56 -31.76 16.55
N ILE A 157 -4.99 -30.61 16.92
CA ILE A 157 -5.35 -29.28 16.42
C ILE A 157 -4.21 -28.74 15.57
N GLY A 158 -4.53 -28.27 14.37
CA GLY A 158 -3.57 -27.69 13.45
C GLY A 158 -3.93 -26.27 13.00
N THR A 159 -3.05 -25.70 12.19
CA THR A 159 -3.26 -24.44 11.49
C THR A 159 -3.66 -24.74 10.06
N PHE A 160 -4.87 -24.32 9.69
CA PHE A 160 -5.31 -24.26 8.30
C PHE A 160 -4.92 -22.90 7.73
N THR A 161 -4.28 -22.91 6.56
CA THR A 161 -3.73 -21.73 5.88
C THR A 161 -4.25 -21.67 4.46
N ILE A 162 -4.75 -20.50 4.08
CA ILE A 162 -5.16 -20.16 2.71
C ILE A 162 -4.15 -19.16 2.14
N LYS A 163 -3.63 -19.43 0.96
CA LYS A 163 -2.89 -18.49 0.11
C LYS A 163 -3.87 -17.90 -0.90
N GLY A 164 -4.43 -16.74 -0.60
CA GLY A 164 -5.42 -16.08 -1.47
C GLY A 164 -6.83 -15.98 -0.89
N LYS A 165 -7.79 -15.68 -1.78
CA LYS A 165 -9.22 -15.62 -1.45
C LYS A 165 -9.78 -17.03 -1.26
N LEU A 166 -10.60 -17.22 -0.22
CA LEU A 166 -11.33 -18.47 -0.04
C LEU A 166 -12.47 -18.54 -1.06
N GLU A 167 -12.44 -19.56 -1.93
CA GLU A 167 -13.53 -19.78 -2.88
C GLU A 167 -14.79 -20.25 -2.18
N THR A 168 -15.96 -19.85 -2.69
CA THR A 168 -17.26 -20.20 -2.12
C THR A 168 -17.46 -21.72 -1.98
N ALA A 169 -16.98 -22.51 -2.94
CA ALA A 169 -17.06 -23.96 -2.89
C ALA A 169 -16.24 -24.54 -1.72
N HIS A 170 -15.02 -24.04 -1.52
CA HIS A 170 -14.15 -24.45 -0.41
C HIS A 170 -14.71 -24.00 0.95
N HIS A 171 -15.30 -22.80 1.02
CA HIS A 171 -15.99 -22.32 2.23
C HIS A 171 -17.15 -23.24 2.63
N GLN A 172 -18.01 -23.62 1.68
CA GLN A 172 -19.12 -24.54 1.92
C GLN A 172 -18.64 -25.93 2.35
N GLU A 173 -17.58 -26.43 1.74
CA GLU A 173 -16.98 -27.72 2.12
C GLU A 173 -16.42 -27.67 3.55
N LEU A 174 -15.73 -26.59 3.94
CA LEU A 174 -15.25 -26.41 5.31
C LEU A 174 -16.41 -26.39 6.33
N LEU A 175 -17.49 -25.68 6.02
CA LEU A 175 -18.68 -25.68 6.89
C LEU A 175 -19.34 -27.07 6.97
N ARG A 176 -19.28 -27.87 5.90
CA ARG A 176 -19.75 -29.26 5.92
C ARG A 176 -18.89 -30.13 6.83
N VAL A 177 -17.56 -29.98 6.77
CA VAL A 177 -16.61 -30.76 7.57
C VAL A 177 -16.77 -30.48 9.07
N TYR A 178 -17.00 -29.22 9.45
CA TYR A 178 -17.16 -28.80 10.85
C TYR A 178 -18.61 -28.56 11.27
N ASN A 179 -19.57 -29.17 10.57
CA ASN A 179 -20.99 -29.01 10.84
C ASN A 179 -21.33 -29.43 12.28
N GLY A 180 -22.00 -28.53 13.00
CA GLY A 180 -22.43 -28.77 14.38
C GLY A 180 -21.41 -28.29 15.43
N ASP A 181 -20.26 -27.75 14.99
CA ASP A 181 -19.30 -27.05 15.84
C ASP A 181 -19.37 -25.54 15.59
N ALA A 182 -20.28 -24.87 16.30
CA ALA A 182 -20.51 -23.44 16.18
C ALA A 182 -19.24 -22.60 16.37
N ALA A 183 -18.28 -23.06 17.19
CA ALA A 183 -17.05 -22.31 17.42
C ALA A 183 -16.12 -22.35 16.20
N ASN A 184 -16.05 -23.48 15.50
CA ASN A 184 -15.25 -23.61 14.28
C ASN A 184 -15.95 -23.01 13.06
N GLU A 185 -17.28 -23.11 12.96
CA GLU A 185 -18.07 -22.42 11.93
C GLU A 185 -17.85 -20.90 11.98
N LEU A 186 -17.83 -20.28 13.17
CA LEU A 186 -17.53 -18.85 13.33
C LEU A 186 -16.12 -18.49 12.84
N LYS A 187 -15.10 -19.32 13.14
CA LYS A 187 -13.73 -19.10 12.64
C LYS A 187 -13.64 -19.21 11.13
N ILE A 188 -14.37 -20.16 10.52
CA ILE A 188 -14.40 -20.36 9.07
C ILE A 188 -15.07 -19.16 8.38
N ASN A 189 -16.17 -18.65 8.96
CA ASN A 189 -16.83 -17.46 8.45
C ASN A 189 -15.95 -16.21 8.58
N ASP A 190 -15.29 -16.01 9.72
CA ASP A 190 -14.31 -14.93 9.90
C ASP A 190 -13.15 -15.03 8.90
N LEU A 191 -12.62 -16.24 8.68
CA LEU A 191 -11.58 -16.49 7.67
C LEU A 191 -12.05 -16.12 6.27
N ASN A 192 -13.27 -16.52 5.91
CA ASN A 192 -13.86 -16.19 4.62
C ASN A 192 -13.93 -14.67 4.43
N GLU A 193 -14.51 -13.94 5.40
CA GLU A 193 -14.61 -12.47 5.35
C GLU A 193 -13.24 -11.80 5.25
N ARG A 194 -12.25 -12.24 6.06
CA ARG A 194 -10.88 -11.69 5.98
C ARG A 194 -10.21 -11.99 4.64
N SER A 195 -10.51 -13.12 4.00
CA SER A 195 -9.91 -13.48 2.71
C SER A 195 -10.41 -12.63 1.53
N LYS A 196 -11.58 -11.97 1.66
CA LYS A 196 -12.18 -11.17 0.57
C LYS A 196 -11.36 -9.94 0.21
N ILE A 197 -10.60 -9.38 1.15
CA ILE A 197 -9.72 -8.23 0.88
C ILE A 197 -8.42 -8.64 0.17
N PHE A 198 -8.23 -9.92 -0.17
CA PHE A 198 -7.06 -10.39 -0.90
C PHE A 198 -6.81 -9.57 -2.18
N LEU A 199 -5.53 -9.33 -2.45
CA LEU A 199 -5.05 -8.63 -3.64
C LEU A 199 -4.19 -9.60 -4.45
N THR A 200 -4.55 -9.81 -5.72
CA THR A 200 -3.78 -10.67 -6.63
C THR A 200 -2.45 -10.03 -7.02
N GLU A 201 -1.54 -10.80 -7.63
CA GLU A 201 -0.26 -10.25 -8.10
C GLU A 201 -0.44 -9.13 -9.15
N ASP A 202 -1.38 -9.29 -10.07
CA ASP A 202 -1.71 -8.28 -11.08
C ASP A 202 -2.26 -7.00 -10.43
N GLU A 203 -3.14 -7.14 -9.44
CA GLU A 203 -3.71 -6.00 -8.70
C GLU A 203 -2.64 -5.26 -7.88
N LEU A 204 -1.71 -6.00 -7.27
CA LEU A 204 -0.58 -5.42 -6.55
C LEU A 204 0.37 -4.69 -7.48
N PHE A 205 0.54 -5.21 -8.70
CA PHE A 205 1.34 -4.57 -9.73
C PHE A 205 0.73 -3.24 -10.17
N ASP A 206 -0.59 -3.19 -10.38
CA ASP A 206 -1.30 -1.95 -10.69
C ASP A 206 -1.19 -0.92 -9.55
N LEU A 207 -1.38 -1.35 -8.30
CA LEU A 207 -1.22 -0.50 -7.11
C LEU A 207 0.21 0.00 -6.90
N LYS A 208 1.21 -0.77 -7.34
CA LYS A 208 2.63 -0.37 -7.26
C LYS A 208 2.91 0.83 -8.15
N TYR A 209 2.47 0.83 -9.40
CA TYR A 209 2.63 1.98 -10.29
C TYR A 209 1.98 3.25 -9.74
N TYR A 210 0.84 3.10 -9.10
CA TYR A 210 0.21 4.21 -8.41
C TYR A 210 1.07 4.73 -7.26
N THR A 211 1.51 3.83 -6.38
CA THR A 211 2.33 4.18 -5.22
C THR A 211 3.60 4.92 -5.65
N GLU A 212 4.18 4.51 -6.78
CA GLU A 212 5.30 5.20 -7.43
C GLU A 212 4.94 6.63 -7.86
N ARG A 213 3.72 6.87 -8.34
CA ARG A 213 3.24 8.19 -8.78
C ARG A 213 2.95 9.15 -7.62
N ILE A 214 2.29 8.67 -6.58
CA ILE A 214 1.92 9.45 -5.38
C ILE A 214 3.02 9.49 -4.30
N ARG A 215 4.21 8.98 -4.62
CA ARG A 215 5.42 9.01 -3.79
C ARG A 215 5.24 8.39 -2.40
N GLY A 216 4.29 7.48 -2.20
CA GLY A 216 4.08 6.84 -0.89
C GLY A 216 3.53 7.75 0.22
N GLU A 217 3.15 9.00 -0.08
CA GLU A 217 2.59 9.95 0.90
C GLU A 217 1.31 9.42 1.57
N VAL A 218 0.50 8.67 0.82
CA VAL A 218 -0.77 8.11 1.32
C VAL A 218 -0.59 7.18 2.53
N PHE A 219 0.56 6.51 2.67
CA PHE A 219 0.78 5.60 3.80
C PHE A 219 1.07 6.33 5.11
N PHE A 220 1.45 7.61 5.04
CA PHE A 220 1.63 8.49 6.21
C PHE A 220 0.36 9.27 6.58
N ALA A 221 -0.68 9.20 5.75
CA ALA A 221 -1.94 9.87 6.01
C ALA A 221 -2.67 9.28 7.23
N LYS A 222 -3.51 10.11 7.86
CA LYS A 222 -4.47 9.70 8.86
C LYS A 222 -5.76 9.16 8.23
N ALA A 223 -6.12 9.64 7.04
CA ALA A 223 -7.28 9.21 6.28
C ALA A 223 -7.12 9.48 4.78
N TRP A 224 -7.87 8.77 3.96
CA TRP A 224 -7.92 8.92 2.50
C TRP A 224 -9.25 9.51 2.04
N LEU A 225 -9.18 10.48 1.13
CA LEU A 225 -10.33 11.02 0.41
C LEU A 225 -10.21 10.62 -1.06
N LEU A 226 -10.99 9.63 -1.49
CA LEU A 226 -10.99 9.14 -2.85
C LEU A 226 -11.93 9.99 -3.71
N CYS A 227 -11.47 10.43 -4.87
CA CYS A 227 -12.24 11.18 -5.84
C CYS A 227 -12.07 10.62 -7.24
N GLU A 228 -13.07 10.85 -8.10
CA GLU A 228 -13.10 10.25 -9.42
C GLU A 228 -12.03 10.81 -10.36
N GLY A 229 -11.75 12.12 -10.33
CA GLY A 229 -10.88 12.77 -11.31
C GLY A 229 -9.93 13.82 -10.76
N GLN A 230 -9.23 14.46 -11.70
CA GLN A 230 -8.25 15.51 -11.44
C GLN A 230 -8.92 16.83 -11.01
N SER A 231 -10.13 17.11 -11.51
CA SER A 231 -10.90 18.30 -11.15
C SER A 231 -11.17 18.33 -9.65
N GLU A 232 -11.73 17.25 -9.11
CA GLU A 232 -11.99 17.06 -7.67
C GLU A 232 -10.69 17.03 -6.88
N TYR A 233 -9.68 16.31 -7.37
CA TYR A 233 -8.39 16.21 -6.71
C TYR A 233 -7.81 17.60 -6.40
N LEU A 234 -7.89 18.54 -7.36
CA LEU A 234 -7.43 19.91 -7.15
C LEU A 234 -8.42 20.72 -6.30
N LEU A 235 -9.69 20.77 -6.69
CA LEU A 235 -10.67 21.69 -6.11
C LEU A 235 -11.05 21.31 -4.67
N LEU A 236 -11.10 20.03 -4.31
CA LEU A 236 -11.39 19.61 -2.93
C LEU A 236 -10.34 20.14 -1.94
N ARG A 237 -9.07 20.19 -2.34
CA ARG A 237 -7.99 20.79 -1.52
C ARG A 237 -8.20 22.29 -1.34
N TYR A 238 -8.52 23.00 -2.42
CA TYR A 238 -8.79 24.44 -2.37
C TYR A 238 -10.03 24.76 -1.53
N PHE A 239 -11.12 24.01 -1.66
CA PHE A 239 -12.31 24.19 -0.83
C PHE A 239 -12.00 23.96 0.65
N ALA A 240 -11.25 22.92 0.97
CA ALA A 240 -10.83 22.66 2.34
C ALA A 240 -9.99 23.81 2.93
N GLN A 241 -9.09 24.40 2.15
CA GLN A 241 -8.33 25.59 2.53
C GLN A 241 -9.23 26.80 2.79
N LEU A 242 -10.17 27.08 1.89
CA LEU A 242 -11.13 28.19 2.04
C LEU A 242 -12.02 28.02 3.28
N MET A 243 -12.33 26.78 3.66
CA MET A 243 -13.07 26.45 4.88
C MET A 243 -12.22 26.51 6.16
N GLY A 244 -10.92 26.83 6.06
CA GLY A 244 -9.98 26.79 7.19
C GLY A 244 -9.69 25.38 7.70
N LYS A 245 -9.90 24.35 6.87
CA LYS A 245 -9.73 22.92 7.18
C LYS A 245 -8.77 22.26 6.18
N ASP A 246 -7.59 22.85 6.01
CA ASP A 246 -6.56 22.35 5.08
C ASP A 246 -6.32 20.84 5.26
N LEU A 247 -6.43 20.08 4.17
CA LEU A 247 -6.40 18.61 4.22
C LEU A 247 -5.02 18.10 4.65
N ASP A 248 -3.94 18.74 4.17
CA ASP A 248 -2.57 18.32 4.47
C ASP A 248 -2.26 18.53 5.97
N GLN A 249 -2.67 19.66 6.55
CA GLN A 249 -2.55 19.93 7.99
C GLN A 249 -3.35 18.92 8.84
N ASN A 250 -4.49 18.45 8.33
CA ASN A 250 -5.30 17.43 8.98
C ASN A 250 -4.79 16.01 8.71
N GLY A 251 -3.78 15.83 7.85
CA GLY A 251 -3.22 14.54 7.46
C GLY A 251 -4.17 13.71 6.59
N VAL A 252 -4.96 14.36 5.74
CA VAL A 252 -5.87 13.69 4.80
C VAL A 252 -5.25 13.73 3.40
N SER A 253 -5.01 12.56 2.81
CA SER A 253 -4.53 12.48 1.42
C SER A 253 -5.69 12.30 0.45
N VAL A 254 -5.72 13.14 -0.59
CA VAL A 254 -6.70 13.00 -1.68
C VAL A 254 -6.16 12.06 -2.75
N ILE A 255 -6.95 11.09 -3.16
CA ILE A 255 -6.61 10.04 -4.13
C ILE A 255 -7.58 10.13 -5.30
N ASP A 256 -7.09 10.56 -6.46
CA ASP A 256 -7.77 10.32 -7.74
C ASP A 256 -7.66 8.82 -8.02
N TYR A 257 -8.76 8.06 -8.03
CA TYR A 257 -8.71 6.62 -8.24
C TYR A 257 -8.79 6.21 -9.71
N LYS A 258 -9.47 6.98 -10.57
CA LYS A 258 -9.74 6.61 -11.97
C LYS A 258 -8.48 6.66 -12.83
N ASN A 259 -7.57 7.60 -12.56
CA ASN A 259 -6.32 7.75 -13.32
C ASN A 259 -5.16 6.88 -12.79
N ASN A 260 -5.43 6.05 -11.79
CA ASN A 260 -4.43 5.55 -10.86
C ASN A 260 -4.74 4.12 -10.37
N GLY A 261 -5.75 3.46 -10.93
CA GLY A 261 -6.18 2.13 -10.53
C GLY A 261 -7.70 2.04 -10.56
N SER A 262 -8.27 1.54 -9.47
CA SER A 262 -9.72 1.41 -9.31
C SER A 262 -10.14 1.67 -7.85
N ALA A 263 -11.39 2.06 -7.65
CA ALA A 263 -11.92 2.36 -6.33
C ALA A 263 -11.84 1.14 -5.39
N GLY A 264 -12.18 -0.05 -5.90
CA GLY A 264 -12.18 -1.29 -5.13
C GLY A 264 -10.78 -1.72 -4.68
N LEU A 265 -9.75 -1.47 -5.48
CA LEU A 265 -8.36 -1.74 -5.10
C LEU A 265 -7.91 -0.84 -3.95
N PHE A 266 -8.21 0.46 -4.02
CA PHE A 266 -7.87 1.39 -2.95
C PHE A 266 -8.62 1.09 -1.66
N ILE A 267 -9.90 0.72 -1.73
CA ILE A 267 -10.68 0.33 -0.56
C ILE A 267 -10.12 -0.96 0.06
N SER A 268 -9.75 -1.94 -0.77
CA SER A 268 -9.13 -3.19 -0.29
C SER A 268 -7.78 -2.90 0.37
N LEU A 269 -6.97 -2.03 -0.23
CA LEU A 269 -5.69 -1.58 0.33
C LEU A 269 -5.89 -0.81 1.65
N ALA A 270 -6.88 0.07 1.72
CA ALA A 270 -7.24 0.81 2.92
C ALA A 270 -7.62 -0.16 4.06
N LYS A 271 -8.33 -1.24 3.76
CA LYS A 271 -8.66 -2.29 4.73
C LYS A 271 -7.43 -3.04 5.24
N HIS A 272 -6.48 -3.41 4.37
CA HIS A 272 -5.20 -4.03 4.80
C HIS A 272 -4.41 -3.15 5.76
N PHE A 273 -4.42 -1.84 5.54
CA PHE A 273 -3.68 -0.86 6.34
C PHE A 273 -4.50 -0.19 7.46
N ASP A 274 -5.76 -0.60 7.64
CA ASP A 274 -6.71 -0.02 8.60
C ASP A 274 -6.70 1.51 8.49
N MET A 275 -6.86 1.98 7.25
CA MET A 275 -6.88 3.38 6.87
C MET A 275 -8.32 3.85 6.74
N PRO A 276 -8.75 4.86 7.51
CA PRO A 276 -10.04 5.51 7.29
C PRO A 276 -10.11 6.07 5.87
N TRP A 277 -11.23 5.87 5.18
CA TRP A 277 -11.42 6.33 3.82
C TRP A 277 -12.84 6.87 3.60
N LEU A 278 -12.97 7.79 2.65
CA LEU A 278 -14.23 8.32 2.15
C LEU A 278 -14.12 8.40 0.63
N LEU A 279 -15.11 7.93 -0.11
CA LEU A 279 -15.17 8.01 -1.57
C LEU A 279 -16.24 9.00 -1.99
N LEU A 280 -15.86 9.92 -2.87
CA LEU A 280 -16.76 10.82 -3.59
C LEU A 280 -16.70 10.46 -5.08
N SER A 281 -17.86 10.12 -5.66
CA SER A 281 -18.02 9.84 -7.09
C SER A 281 -19.04 10.79 -7.70
N ASP A 282 -19.00 10.94 -9.03
CA ASP A 282 -20.11 11.54 -9.77
C ASP A 282 -21.42 10.76 -9.56
N ASN A 283 -22.57 11.29 -9.98
CA ASN A 283 -23.84 10.56 -9.91
C ASN A 283 -24.27 10.08 -11.31
N ASP A 284 -23.41 9.32 -11.99
CA ASP A 284 -23.61 8.95 -13.40
C ASP A 284 -23.43 7.43 -13.64
N GLN A 285 -23.04 7.02 -14.84
CA GLN A 285 -22.72 5.62 -15.12
C GLN A 285 -21.43 5.16 -14.42
N ALA A 286 -20.43 6.03 -14.27
CA ALA A 286 -19.17 5.70 -13.61
C ALA A 286 -19.37 5.35 -12.13
N TYR A 287 -20.34 5.99 -11.47
CA TYR A 287 -20.74 5.58 -10.13
C TYR A 287 -21.33 4.17 -10.07
N ARG A 288 -22.22 3.83 -11.00
CA ARG A 288 -22.80 2.47 -11.05
C ARG A 288 -21.71 1.43 -11.30
N ASP A 289 -20.76 1.74 -12.16
CA ASP A 289 -19.62 0.87 -12.44
C ASP A 289 -18.74 0.71 -11.20
N THR A 290 -18.50 1.79 -10.46
CA THR A 290 -17.81 1.76 -9.16
C THR A 290 -18.53 0.87 -8.17
N ILE A 291 -19.85 1.03 -7.98
CA ILE A 291 -20.64 0.18 -7.07
C ILE A 291 -20.61 -1.28 -7.50
N ASN A 292 -20.71 -1.58 -8.80
CA ASN A 292 -20.60 -2.94 -9.31
C ASN A 292 -19.22 -3.55 -9.02
N GLU A 293 -18.15 -2.76 -9.14
CA GLU A 293 -16.80 -3.16 -8.78
C GLU A 293 -16.70 -3.49 -7.28
N LEU A 294 -17.22 -2.61 -6.40
CA LEU A 294 -17.21 -2.83 -4.95
C LEU A 294 -18.00 -4.08 -4.54
N ASN A 295 -19.16 -4.30 -5.17
CA ASN A 295 -19.96 -5.50 -4.96
C ASN A 295 -19.24 -6.77 -5.46
N GLY A 296 -18.55 -6.69 -6.61
CA GLY A 296 -17.75 -7.79 -7.15
C GLY A 296 -16.58 -8.19 -6.23
N ARG A 297 -16.04 -7.24 -5.47
CA ARG A 297 -15.03 -7.48 -4.42
C ARG A 297 -15.64 -7.87 -3.06
N GLU A 298 -16.96 -7.96 -2.98
CA GLU A 298 -17.69 -8.28 -1.75
C GLU A 298 -17.38 -7.31 -0.59
N ILE A 299 -17.23 -6.02 -0.91
CA ILE A 299 -17.16 -4.99 0.13
C ILE A 299 -18.52 -4.95 0.86
N PRO A 300 -18.54 -4.93 2.21
CA PRO A 300 -19.78 -4.89 2.98
C PRO A 300 -20.66 -3.70 2.57
N GLN A 301 -21.96 -3.95 2.38
CA GLN A 301 -22.90 -2.90 2.01
C GLN A 301 -22.92 -1.76 3.04
N SER A 302 -22.71 -2.06 4.32
CA SER A 302 -22.57 -1.05 5.37
C SER A 302 -21.42 -0.09 5.14
N ASP A 303 -20.31 -0.54 4.55
CA ASP A 303 -19.18 0.33 4.23
C ASP A 303 -19.52 1.22 3.04
N ILE A 304 -20.19 0.66 2.04
CA ILE A 304 -20.66 1.41 0.86
C ILE A 304 -21.62 2.53 1.31
N ASP A 305 -22.64 2.18 2.09
CA ASP A 305 -23.67 3.13 2.52
C ASP A 305 -23.13 4.27 3.41
N ASN A 306 -22.07 4.00 4.19
CA ASN A 306 -21.51 4.99 5.11
C ASN A 306 -20.37 5.83 4.51
N TYR A 307 -19.59 5.27 3.58
CA TYR A 307 -18.34 5.87 3.12
C TYR A 307 -18.31 6.18 1.62
N VAL A 308 -19.28 5.71 0.83
CA VAL A 308 -19.38 6.06 -0.59
C VAL A 308 -20.50 7.09 -0.76
N ASN A 309 -20.12 8.28 -1.23
CA ASN A 309 -21.04 9.40 -1.42
C ASN A 309 -21.05 9.85 -2.88
N THR A 310 -22.19 10.35 -3.32
CA THR A 310 -22.39 10.91 -4.66
C THR A 310 -23.05 12.28 -4.58
N TYR A 311 -23.03 13.02 -5.68
CA TYR A 311 -23.75 14.28 -5.77
C TYR A 311 -25.28 14.08 -5.70
N PRO A 312 -26.03 15.02 -5.11
CA PRO A 312 -27.45 14.82 -4.78
C PRO A 312 -28.39 14.54 -5.96
N THR A 313 -28.00 14.94 -7.17
CA THR A 313 -28.85 14.93 -8.36
C THR A 313 -28.33 13.90 -9.36
N GLU A 314 -29.21 13.07 -9.94
CA GLU A 314 -28.82 12.09 -10.97
C GLU A 314 -28.17 12.76 -12.19
N ASN A 315 -27.20 12.06 -12.79
CA ASN A 315 -26.36 12.49 -13.91
C ASN A 315 -25.67 13.84 -13.70
N THR A 316 -25.32 14.15 -12.46
CA THR A 316 -24.54 15.34 -12.12
C THR A 316 -23.10 14.95 -11.92
N ASP A 317 -22.24 15.49 -12.79
CA ASP A 317 -20.79 15.51 -12.60
C ASP A 317 -20.38 16.73 -11.76
N PHE A 318 -19.14 16.74 -11.33
CA PHE A 318 -18.62 17.80 -10.48
C PHE A 318 -18.68 19.20 -11.14
N GLU A 319 -18.36 19.33 -12.43
CA GLU A 319 -18.42 20.60 -13.14
C GLU A 319 -19.85 21.14 -13.23
N LEU A 320 -20.83 20.29 -13.53
CA LEU A 320 -22.25 20.67 -13.57
C LEU A 320 -22.75 21.02 -12.16
N PHE A 321 -22.29 20.31 -11.13
CA PHE A 321 -22.59 20.66 -9.74
C PHE A 321 -22.12 22.08 -9.42
N LEU A 322 -20.87 22.44 -9.76
CA LEU A 322 -20.36 23.79 -9.53
C LEU A 322 -21.10 24.84 -10.35
N TYR A 323 -21.39 24.56 -11.62
CA TYR A 323 -22.20 25.43 -12.48
C TYR A 323 -23.56 25.76 -11.85
N GLN A 324 -24.23 24.75 -11.29
CA GLN A 324 -25.54 24.92 -10.64
C GLN A 324 -25.44 25.62 -9.27
N ASN A 325 -24.26 25.62 -8.63
CA ASN A 325 -24.03 26.14 -7.28
C ASN A 325 -23.17 27.43 -7.26
N GLY A 326 -23.42 28.33 -8.21
CA GLY A 326 -22.92 29.71 -8.16
C GLY A 326 -21.74 30.04 -9.07
N PHE A 327 -21.12 29.04 -9.71
CA PHE A 327 -19.98 29.28 -10.63
C PHE A 327 -20.41 29.58 -12.08
N LYS A 328 -21.72 29.59 -12.37
CA LYS A 328 -22.24 29.83 -13.73
C LYS A 328 -21.73 31.15 -14.32
N ASP A 329 -21.83 32.24 -13.58
CA ASP A 329 -21.48 33.57 -14.08
C ASP A 329 -19.96 33.71 -14.26
N ASP A 330 -19.17 33.17 -13.33
CA ASP A 330 -17.71 33.11 -13.45
C ASP A 330 -17.27 32.32 -14.70
N TYR A 331 -17.88 31.16 -14.96
CA TYR A 331 -17.59 30.38 -16.18
C TYR A 331 -17.99 31.13 -17.44
N LEU A 332 -19.14 31.81 -17.45
CA LEU A 332 -19.55 32.62 -18.59
C LEU A 332 -18.60 33.79 -18.83
N GLU A 333 -18.12 34.47 -17.78
CA GLU A 333 -17.12 35.53 -17.88
C GLU A 333 -15.80 35.03 -18.47
N ILE A 334 -15.29 33.89 -18.00
CA ILE A 334 -14.07 33.25 -18.53
C ILE A 334 -14.22 32.90 -20.02
N LEU A 335 -15.41 32.44 -20.43
CA LEU A 335 -15.68 32.01 -21.80
C LEU A 335 -15.95 33.17 -22.77
N ILE A 336 -16.36 34.34 -22.28
CA ILE A 336 -16.55 35.54 -23.11
C ILE A 336 -15.16 36.12 -23.40
N PRO A 337 -14.68 36.08 -24.65
CA PRO A 337 -13.36 36.61 -24.97
C PRO A 337 -13.39 38.12 -24.72
N ASP A 338 -12.46 38.60 -23.90
CA ASP A 338 -12.16 40.03 -23.89
C ASP A 338 -11.67 40.41 -25.29
N LYS A 339 -12.54 41.06 -26.07
CA LYS A 339 -12.27 41.47 -27.45
C LYS A 339 -11.09 42.44 -27.55
N THR A 340 -10.63 43.00 -26.44
CA THR A 340 -9.50 43.94 -26.39
C THR A 340 -8.15 43.24 -26.18
N LEU A 341 -8.11 42.07 -25.53
CA LEU A 341 -6.88 41.33 -25.21
C LEU A 341 -6.57 40.19 -26.19
N TYR A 342 -7.58 39.61 -26.84
CA TYR A 342 -7.41 38.49 -27.79
C TYR A 342 -8.20 38.73 -29.09
N PRO A 343 -7.62 39.43 -30.10
CA PRO A 343 -8.25 39.50 -31.41
C PRO A 343 -8.39 38.07 -31.96
N ARG A 344 -9.62 37.67 -32.30
CA ARG A 344 -9.97 36.31 -32.76
C ARG A 344 -8.96 35.80 -33.80
N GLN A 345 -7.99 34.99 -33.39
CA GLN A 345 -7.27 34.11 -34.29
C GLN A 345 -8.12 32.85 -34.44
N SER A 346 -8.61 32.62 -35.64
CA SER A 346 -9.35 31.42 -36.02
C SER A 346 -8.42 30.20 -35.93
N TYR A 347 -8.41 29.51 -34.79
CA TYR A 347 -7.74 28.22 -34.68
C TYR A 347 -8.51 27.18 -35.49
N ARG A 348 -7.84 26.53 -36.44
CA ARG A 348 -8.33 25.35 -37.16
C ARG A 348 -7.51 24.16 -36.72
N ILE A 349 -8.16 23.15 -36.14
CA ILE A 349 -7.56 21.83 -35.92
C ILE A 349 -7.72 21.04 -37.22
N VAL A 350 -6.60 20.71 -37.88
CA VAL A 350 -6.59 19.87 -39.08
C VAL A 350 -5.99 18.51 -38.72
N LYS A 351 -6.80 17.45 -38.77
CA LYS A 351 -6.33 16.07 -38.59
C LYS A 351 -5.75 15.57 -39.90
N LYS A 352 -4.46 15.21 -39.93
CA LYS A 352 -3.82 14.60 -41.09
C LYS A 352 -4.37 13.17 -41.26
N ILE A 353 -5.06 12.91 -42.38
CA ILE A 353 -5.48 11.57 -42.77
C ILE A 353 -4.40 11.05 -43.73
N ASP A 354 -3.57 10.11 -43.27
CA ASP A 354 -2.65 9.41 -44.17
C ASP A 354 -3.44 8.42 -45.03
N ILE A 355 -3.64 8.77 -46.30
CA ILE A 355 -4.18 7.86 -47.30
C ILE A 355 -3.06 6.90 -47.69
N LYS A 356 -3.16 5.63 -47.28
CA LYS A 356 -2.28 4.56 -47.76
C LYS A 356 -2.42 4.48 -49.29
N LYS A 357 -1.31 4.67 -50.01
CA LYS A 357 -1.21 4.37 -51.43
C LYS A 357 -1.06 2.87 -51.66
#